data_AF-A0A5E7HXA6-F1
#
_entry.id   AF-A0A5E7HXA6-F1
#
_cell.length_a   1.000
_cell.length_b   1.000
_cell.length_c   1.000
_cell.angle_alpha   90.00
_cell.angle_beta   90.00
_cell.angle_gamma   90.00
#
_symmetry.space_group_name_H-M   'P 1'
#
loop_
_entity.id
_entity.type
_entity.pdbx_description
1 polymer ?
#
loop_
_entity_poly.entity_id
_entity_poly.type
_entity_poly.pdbx_seq_one_letter_code
_entity_poly.pdbx_strand_id
1 'polypeptide(L)'
;MSYKRWRILIADEQRALHVRISKCLNELGCRGNVSVYSFRELLGATHYSSDPFEHYDLLIINAELMAVGGVDPLRFFQCNLQIRHAVIYDKRRGEACAKAICSTARRYLTLIRTPDRQTLGPLIADLATAQ
;
A
#
# COMPACT_ATOMS: atom_id res chain seq x y z
N MET A 1 9.91 -16.86 15.98
CA MET A 1 9.49 -16.07 14.80
C MET A 1 8.30 -15.22 15.22
N SER A 2 8.51 -13.93 15.47
CA SER A 2 7.41 -13.02 15.81
C SER A 2 6.63 -12.72 14.53
N TYR A 3 5.43 -13.29 14.39
CA TYR A 3 4.54 -12.93 13.31
C TYR A 3 3.99 -11.53 13.60
N LYS A 4 4.70 -10.48 13.17
CA LYS A 4 4.14 -9.14 13.19
C LYS A 4 2.94 -9.13 12.25
N ARG A 5 1.74 -8.88 12.79
CA ARG A 5 0.50 -8.82 12.02
C ARG A 5 0.42 -7.45 11.36
N TRP A 6 0.86 -7.34 10.12
CA TRP A 6 0.76 -6.11 9.34
C TRP A 6 -0.69 -5.84 8.94
N ARG A 7 -1.18 -4.63 9.20
CA ARG A 7 -2.46 -4.14 8.68
C ARG A 7 -2.23 -3.56 7.30
N ILE A 8 -2.46 -4.37 6.26
CA ILE A 8 -2.21 -3.97 4.87
C ILE A 8 -3.52 -3.63 4.18
N LEU A 9 -3.59 -2.49 3.51
CA LEU A 9 -4.72 -2.13 2.66
C LEU A 9 -4.33 -2.30 1.19
N ILE A 10 -5.10 -3.06 0.42
CA ILE A 10 -4.92 -3.24 -1.03
C ILE A 10 -6.06 -2.50 -1.72
N ALA A 11 -5.72 -1.59 -2.63
CA ALA A 11 -6.68 -0.75 -3.34
C ALA A 11 -6.51 -0.91 -4.86
N ASP A 12 -7.41 -1.68 -5.48
CA ASP A 12 -7.49 -1.90 -6.93
C ASP A 12 -8.92 -2.32 -7.34
N GLU A 13 -9.38 -1.95 -8.52
CA GLU A 13 -10.72 -2.32 -8.99
C GLU A 13 -10.82 -3.81 -9.38
N GLN A 14 -9.71 -4.44 -9.77
CA GLN A 14 -9.62 -5.81 -10.27
C GLN A 14 -9.43 -6.82 -9.14
N ARG A 15 -10.50 -7.58 -8.84
CA ARG A 15 -10.46 -8.69 -7.86
C ARG A 15 -9.33 -9.69 -8.08
N ALA A 16 -8.96 -9.96 -9.34
CA ALA A 16 -7.86 -10.87 -9.66
C ALA A 16 -6.51 -10.36 -9.14
N LEU A 17 -6.28 -9.03 -9.14
CA LEU A 17 -5.06 -8.45 -8.59
C LEU A 17 -5.01 -8.56 -7.07
N HIS A 18 -6.14 -8.38 -6.39
CA HIS A 18 -6.23 -8.60 -4.94
C HIS A 18 -5.80 -10.00 -4.55
N VAL A 19 -6.34 -11.04 -5.21
CA VAL A 19 -5.98 -12.43 -4.92
C VAL A 19 -4.47 -12.66 -5.11
N ARG A 20 -3.89 -12.10 -6.18
CA ARG A 20 -2.45 -12.22 -6.47
C ARG A 20 -1.59 -11.51 -5.43
N ILE A 21 -1.93 -10.27 -5.08
CA ILE A 21 -1.20 -9.47 -4.09
C ILE A 21 -1.31 -10.12 -2.71
N SER A 22 -2.52 -10.50 -2.28
CA SER A 22 -2.75 -11.17 -1.00
C SER A 22 -1.98 -12.49 -0.91
N LYS A 23 -1.93 -13.29 -1.98
CA LYS A 23 -1.12 -14.52 -2.02
C LYS A 23 0.37 -14.19 -1.86
N CYS A 24 0.88 -13.22 -2.60
CA CYS A 24 2.27 -12.80 -2.51
C CYS A 24 2.64 -12.31 -1.10
N LEU A 25 1.80 -11.47 -0.49
CA LEU A 25 1.97 -11.01 0.90
C LEU A 25 1.96 -12.17 1.88
N ASN A 26 1.08 -13.14 1.69
CA ASN A 26 1.02 -14.32 2.53
C ASN A 26 2.31 -15.15 2.44
N GLU A 27 2.86 -15.32 1.24
CA GLU A 27 4.15 -16.01 1.02
C GLU A 27 5.33 -15.24 1.64
N LEU A 28 5.22 -13.91 1.72
CA LEU A 28 6.18 -13.03 2.41
C LEU A 28 5.97 -12.93 3.93
N GLY A 29 5.03 -13.71 4.49
CA GLY A 29 4.77 -13.74 5.93
C GLY A 29 3.90 -12.59 6.46
N CYS A 30 3.42 -11.70 5.57
CA CYS A 30 2.51 -10.61 5.94
C CYS A 30 1.07 -11.13 6.00
N ARG A 31 0.44 -11.07 7.18
CA ARG A 31 -0.94 -11.49 7.43
C ARG A 31 -1.77 -10.29 7.89
N GLY A 32 -3.02 -10.18 7.41
CA GLY A 32 -3.94 -9.11 7.82
C GLY A 32 -4.19 -8.05 6.74
N ASN A 33 -4.37 -8.48 5.48
CA ASN A 33 -4.74 -7.56 4.40
C ASN A 33 -6.26 -7.32 4.33
N VAL A 34 -6.64 -6.09 3.98
CA VAL A 34 -8.00 -5.63 3.69
C VAL A 34 -8.03 -5.17 2.24
N SER A 35 -9.12 -5.45 1.54
CA SER A 35 -9.30 -5.12 0.12
C SER A 35 -10.35 -4.04 -0.04
N VAL A 36 -10.03 -3.01 -0.81
CA VAL A 36 -10.98 -1.99 -1.28
C VAL A 36 -10.92 -1.89 -2.80
N TYR A 37 -12.07 -1.73 -3.44
CA TYR A 37 -12.25 -1.83 -4.89
C TYR A 37 -12.63 -0.52 -5.56
N SER A 38 -12.69 0.57 -4.80
CA SER A 38 -12.92 1.90 -5.32
C SER A 38 -12.20 2.95 -4.48
N PHE A 39 -11.94 4.12 -5.06
CA PHE A 39 -11.40 5.24 -4.31
C PHE A 39 -12.34 5.66 -3.16
N ARG A 40 -13.66 5.53 -3.33
CA ARG A 40 -14.64 5.81 -2.28
C ARG A 40 -14.50 4.84 -1.10
N GLU A 41 -14.30 3.55 -1.35
CA GLU A 41 -14.06 2.57 -0.29
C GLU A 41 -12.73 2.83 0.43
N LEU A 42 -11.68 3.22 -0.30
CA LEU A 42 -10.41 3.64 0.29
C LEU A 42 -10.58 4.84 1.23
N LEU A 43 -11.37 5.84 0.85
CA LEU A 43 -11.71 6.97 1.73
C LEU A 43 -12.49 6.50 2.96
N GLY A 44 -13.48 5.62 2.79
CA GLY A 44 -14.23 5.02 3.89
C GLY A 44 -13.32 4.33 4.91
N ALA A 45 -12.35 3.56 4.43
CA ALA A 45 -11.41 2.82 5.27
C ALA A 45 -10.40 3.72 5.99
N THR A 46 -10.03 4.88 5.44
CA THR A 46 -8.88 5.66 5.93
C THR A 46 -9.19 7.06 6.45
N HIS A 47 -10.27 7.70 5.97
CA HIS A 47 -10.65 9.06 6.40
C HIS A 47 -11.87 9.06 7.32
N TYR A 48 -12.77 8.08 7.16
CA TYR A 48 -14.03 8.00 7.91
C TYR A 48 -14.05 6.85 8.93
N SER A 49 -12.91 6.19 9.17
CA SER A 49 -12.81 5.16 10.21
C SER A 49 -13.00 5.78 11.59
N SER A 50 -13.89 5.19 12.39
CA SER A 50 -14.28 5.66 13.72
C SER A 50 -13.18 5.48 14.77
N ASP A 51 -12.15 4.68 14.48
CA ASP A 51 -11.07 4.39 15.41
C ASP A 51 -9.78 5.13 14.98
N PRO A 52 -9.46 6.27 15.61
CA PRO A 52 -8.28 7.07 15.26
C PRO A 52 -6.95 6.37 15.56
N PHE A 53 -6.96 5.24 16.27
CA PHE A 53 -5.75 4.50 16.66
C PHE A 53 -5.47 3.30 15.73
N GLU A 54 -6.35 2.99 14.78
CA GLU A 54 -6.17 1.88 13.83
C GLU A 54 -5.43 2.31 12.55
N HIS A 55 -4.11 2.51 12.67
CA HIS A 55 -3.27 2.78 11.50
C HIS A 55 -3.09 1.52 10.62
N TYR A 56 -3.09 1.72 9.31
CA TYR A 56 -2.59 0.76 8.33
C TYR A 56 -1.08 0.89 8.21
N ASP A 57 -0.37 -0.23 8.41
CA ASP A 57 1.08 -0.29 8.24
C ASP A 57 1.48 0.00 6.79
N LEU A 58 0.69 -0.50 5.83
CA LEU A 58 1.00 -0.40 4.41
C LEU A 58 -0.27 -0.26 3.55
N LEU A 59 -0.32 0.73 2.68
CA LEU A 59 -1.23 0.79 1.54
C LEU A 59 -0.52 0.31 0.27
N ILE A 60 -1.13 -0.59 -0.49
CA ILE A 60 -0.72 -0.95 -1.85
C ILE A 60 -1.83 -0.51 -2.79
N ILE A 61 -1.56 0.44 -3.68
CA ILE A 61 -2.58 1.09 -4.50
C ILE A 61 -2.19 1.16 -5.98
N ASN A 62 -3.16 0.86 -6.85
CA ASN A 62 -3.02 1.07 -8.28
C ASN A 62 -3.07 2.56 -8.61
N ALA A 63 -2.10 3.06 -9.36
CA ALA A 63 -2.09 4.45 -9.82
C ALA A 63 -3.34 4.83 -10.62
N GLU A 64 -3.93 3.89 -11.38
CA GLU A 64 -5.16 4.13 -12.14
C GLU A 64 -6.35 4.43 -11.22
N LEU A 65 -6.44 3.77 -10.07
CA LEU A 65 -7.51 4.00 -9.09
C LEU A 65 -7.47 5.43 -8.54
N MET A 66 -6.26 5.96 -8.30
CA MET A 66 -6.07 7.35 -7.86
C MET A 66 -6.38 8.35 -8.97
N ALA A 67 -6.02 8.02 -10.21
CA ALA A 67 -6.29 8.85 -11.38
C ALA A 67 -7.80 8.98 -11.65
N VAL A 68 -8.57 7.90 -11.54
CA VAL A 68 -10.04 7.91 -11.64
C VAL A 68 -10.66 8.80 -10.56
N GLY A 69 -10.09 8.83 -9.36
CA GLY A 69 -10.50 9.74 -8.29
C GLY A 69 -10.08 11.21 -8.50
N GLY A 70 -9.24 11.52 -9.48
CA GLY A 70 -8.70 12.86 -9.70
C GLY A 70 -7.77 13.33 -8.59
N VAL A 71 -7.15 12.41 -7.85
CA VAL A 71 -6.38 12.72 -6.64
C VAL A 71 -4.88 12.52 -6.87
N ASP A 72 -4.09 13.53 -6.47
CA ASP A 72 -2.63 13.41 -6.44
C ASP A 72 -2.20 12.41 -5.34
N PRO A 73 -1.47 11.34 -5.70
CA PRO A 73 -1.11 10.30 -4.74
C PRO A 73 -0.20 10.77 -3.59
N LEU A 74 0.70 11.73 -3.87
CA LEU A 74 1.59 12.27 -2.86
C LEU A 74 0.81 13.10 -1.83
N ARG A 75 -0.07 14.00 -2.29
CA ARG A 75 -0.96 14.78 -1.43
C ARG A 75 -1.89 13.90 -0.61
N PHE A 76 -2.51 12.89 -1.23
CA PHE A 76 -3.34 11.93 -0.50
C PHE A 76 -2.57 11.26 0.64
N PHE A 77 -1.38 10.73 0.34
CA PHE A 77 -0.56 10.08 1.36
C PHE A 77 -0.16 11.05 2.47
N GLN A 78 0.30 12.26 2.14
CA GLN A 78 0.70 13.26 3.13
C GLN A 78 -0.43 13.64 4.08
N CYS A 79 -1.64 13.86 3.54
CA CYS A 79 -2.82 14.23 4.34
C CYS A 79 -3.43 13.06 5.12
N ASN A 80 -3.19 11.82 4.70
CA ASN A 80 -3.80 10.64 5.32
C ASN A 80 -2.89 9.99 6.37
N LEU A 81 -3.03 10.43 7.62
CA LEU A 81 -2.21 9.95 8.75
C LEU A 81 -2.55 8.52 9.20
N GLN A 82 -3.66 7.95 8.73
CA GLN A 82 -4.01 6.54 8.97
C GLN A 82 -3.12 5.57 8.20
N ILE A 83 -2.32 6.05 7.23
CA ILE A 83 -1.43 5.22 6.41
C ILE A 83 0.03 5.52 6.77
N ARG A 84 0.73 4.53 7.33
CA ARG A 84 2.16 4.67 7.70
C ARG A 84 3.07 4.61 6.46
N HIS A 85 2.91 3.59 5.63
CA HIS A 85 3.67 3.41 4.39
C HIS A 85 2.74 3.20 3.20
N ALA A 86 3.16 3.61 2.01
CA ALA A 86 2.39 3.41 0.80
C ALA A 86 3.26 3.00 -0.39
N VAL A 87 2.72 2.10 -1.19
CA VAL A 87 3.27 1.61 -2.45
C VAL A 87 2.24 1.92 -3.53
N ILE A 88 2.63 2.77 -4.46
CA ILE A 88 1.89 2.97 -5.70
C ILE A 88 2.47 1.99 -6.71
N TYR A 89 1.61 1.20 -7.35
CA TYR A 89 2.02 0.45 -8.53
C TYR A 89 1.40 1.04 -9.78
N ASP A 90 2.25 1.17 -10.80
CA ASP A 90 1.89 1.71 -12.10
C ASP A 90 2.62 0.90 -13.17
N LYS A 91 1.87 0.17 -14.01
CA LYS A 91 2.48 -0.66 -15.06
C LYS A 91 3.22 0.16 -16.12
N ARG A 92 2.86 1.43 -16.28
CA ARG A 92 3.39 2.35 -17.30
C ARG A 92 4.58 3.14 -16.76
N ARG A 93 4.46 3.68 -15.55
CA ARG A 93 5.46 4.59 -14.95
C ARG A 93 6.39 3.91 -13.95
N GLY A 94 6.02 2.74 -13.44
CA GLY A 94 6.78 2.05 -12.42
C GLY A 94 8.00 1.30 -12.94
N GLU A 95 8.93 1.08 -12.03
CA GLU A 95 10.18 0.34 -12.27
C GLU A 95 10.13 -1.03 -11.57
N ALA A 96 11.01 -1.95 -12.00
CA ALA A 96 11.14 -3.26 -11.37
C ALA A 96 11.82 -3.17 -9.98
N CYS A 97 12.52 -2.08 -9.72
CA CYS A 97 13.01 -1.72 -8.39
C CYS A 97 12.11 -0.65 -7.78
N ALA A 98 11.87 -0.71 -6.47
CA ALA A 98 11.07 0.28 -5.79
C ALA A 98 11.77 1.64 -5.78
N LYS A 99 11.10 2.66 -6.33
CA LYS A 99 11.59 4.03 -6.37
C LYS A 99 10.92 4.84 -5.27
N ALA A 100 11.69 5.42 -4.36
CA ALA A 100 11.15 6.35 -3.37
C ALA A 100 10.59 7.62 -4.06
N ILE A 101 9.33 7.94 -3.80
CA ILE A 101 8.69 9.21 -4.18
C ILE A 101 8.87 10.21 -3.03
N CYS A 102 8.64 9.77 -1.80
CA CYS A 102 8.75 10.58 -0.60
C CYS A 102 9.14 9.71 0.59
N SER A 103 10.06 10.19 1.41
CA SER A 103 10.44 9.56 2.68
C SER A 103 10.55 10.63 3.76
N THR A 104 9.78 10.47 4.84
CA THR A 104 10.01 11.17 6.10
C THR A 104 10.56 10.17 7.12
N ALA A 105 10.93 10.64 8.32
CA ALA A 105 11.57 9.80 9.34
C ALA A 105 10.83 8.49 9.70
N ARG A 106 9.53 8.37 9.38
CA ARG A 106 8.72 7.15 9.66
C ARG A 106 7.70 6.77 8.59
N ARG A 107 7.63 7.49 7.47
CA ARG A 107 6.63 7.25 6.41
C ARG A 107 7.31 7.23 5.06
N TYR A 108 7.01 6.19 4.28
CA TYR A 108 7.61 5.96 2.97
C TYR A 108 6.51 5.85 1.93
N LEU A 109 6.70 6.54 0.82
CA LEU A 109 5.90 6.42 -0.39
C LEU A 109 6.80 5.98 -1.53
N THR A 110 6.51 4.84 -2.13
CA THR A 110 7.33 4.26 -3.21
C THR A 110 6.49 3.96 -4.45
N LEU A 111 7.13 4.00 -5.62
CA LEU A 111 6.58 3.60 -6.90
C LEU A 111 7.21 2.28 -7.36
N ILE A 112 6.37 1.32 -7.75
CA ILE A 112 6.78 0.05 -8.35
C ILE A 112 6.01 -0.20 -9.65
N ARG A 113 6.50 -1.11 -10.50
CA ARG A 113 5.78 -1.52 -11.72
C ARG A 113 4.63 -2.47 -11.43
N THR A 114 4.92 -3.54 -10.69
CA THR A 114 3.99 -4.63 -10.38
C THR A 114 4.16 -5.03 -8.92
N PRO A 115 3.07 -5.27 -8.17
CA PRO A 115 3.14 -5.74 -6.79
C PRO A 115 3.31 -7.27 -6.76
N ASP A 116 4.53 -7.73 -6.93
CA ASP A 116 4.91 -9.15 -6.93
C ASP A 116 6.04 -9.41 -5.93
N ARG A 117 6.51 -10.66 -5.87
CA ARG A 117 7.51 -11.05 -4.87
C ARG A 117 8.85 -10.35 -5.06
N GLN A 118 9.21 -9.96 -6.29
CA GLN A 118 10.47 -9.30 -6.59
C GLN A 118 10.47 -7.84 -6.12
N THR A 119 9.34 -7.16 -6.24
CA THR A 119 9.20 -5.76 -5.80
C THR A 119 8.82 -5.63 -4.33
N LEU A 120 7.87 -6.44 -3.85
CA LEU A 120 7.36 -6.35 -2.48
C LEU A 120 8.31 -6.98 -1.46
N GLY A 121 9.09 -8.00 -1.83
CA GLY A 121 9.99 -8.69 -0.90
C GLY A 121 11.03 -7.76 -0.26
N PRO A 122 11.89 -7.11 -1.06
CA PRO A 122 12.87 -6.16 -0.54
C PRO A 122 12.21 -4.99 0.21
N LEU A 123 11.12 -4.45 -0.35
CA LEU A 123 10.41 -3.33 0.25
C LEU A 123 9.85 -3.66 1.64
N ILE A 124 9.25 -4.83 1.82
CA ILE A 124 8.73 -5.25 3.13
C ILE A 124 9.88 -5.46 4.12
N ALA A 125 11.03 -5.97 3.68
CA ALA A 125 12.21 -6.10 4.53
C ALA A 125 12.73 -4.73 5.00
N ASP A 126 12.82 -3.75 4.09
CA ASP A 126 13.25 -2.39 4.41
C ASP A 126 12.27 -1.68 5.36
N LEU A 127 10.98 -1.86 5.14
CA LEU A 127 9.94 -1.30 6.00
C LEU A 127 9.87 -1.97 7.38
N ALA A 128 10.33 -3.23 7.50
CA ALA A 128 10.42 -3.92 8.78
C ALA A 128 11.62 -3.44 9.63
N THR A 129 12.72 -3.01 8.98
CA THR A 129 13.91 -2.49 9.68
C THR A 129 13.78 -1.02 10.06
N ALA A 130 12.94 -0.25 9.36
CA ALA A 130 12.69 1.17 9.62
C ALA A 130 11.69 1.47 10.77
N GLN A 131 11.45 0.50 11.67
CA GLN A 131 10.43 0.59 12.72
C GLN A 131 10.94 1.03 14.08
#